data_AF-A0ABD1UWM1-F1
#
_entry.id   AF-A0ABD1UWM1-F1
#
_cell.length_a   1.000
_cell.length_b   1.000
_cell.length_c   1.000
_cell.angle_alpha   90.00
_cell.angle_beta   90.00
_cell.angle_gamma   90.00
#
_symmetry.space_group_name_H-M   'P 1'
#
loop_
_entity.id
_entity.type
_entity.pdbx_description
1 polymer ?
#
loop_
_entity_poly.entity_id
_entity_poly.type
_entity_poly.pdbx_seq_one_letter_code
_entity_poly.pdbx_strand_id
1 'polypeptide(L)'
;MEKVVTIFEGGKELTVEERNLFSVAYKNMIDANHASWRIISSIEQKEESCGNESYVSAIMGYRSKIESELCDGILKLLNSKLIGSTTSNDSKVFYLKMKGDYHCYLAEFKTRVEQKEAVENTLSSLPQHFTGFVANKVGKWRAVEGSE
;
A
#
# COMPACT_ATOMS: atom_id res chain seq x y z
N MET A 1 -15.56 -2.41 -3.83
CA MET A 1 -14.90 -1.11 -3.57
C MET A 1 -15.85 0.08 -3.71
N GLU A 2 -16.82 0.04 -4.63
CA GLU A 2 -17.81 1.13 -4.84
C GLU A 2 -18.52 1.61 -3.57
N LYS A 3 -18.87 0.70 -2.64
CA LYS A 3 -19.59 1.06 -1.39
C LYS A 3 -18.79 1.93 -0.41
N VAL A 4 -17.46 1.80 -0.37
CA VAL A 4 -16.63 2.67 0.49
C VAL A 4 -16.36 3.99 -0.23
N VAL A 5 -16.29 3.96 -1.57
CA VAL A 5 -16.17 5.16 -2.41
C VAL A 5 -17.43 6.03 -2.36
N THR A 6 -18.62 5.45 -2.17
CA THR A 6 -19.90 6.19 -2.06
C THR A 6 -19.97 7.05 -0.80
N ILE A 7 -19.26 6.68 0.28
CA ILE A 7 -19.14 7.52 1.49
C ILE A 7 -18.47 8.87 1.16
N PHE A 8 -17.65 8.92 0.10
CA PHE A 8 -16.91 10.12 -0.30
C PHE A 8 -17.66 11.05 -1.27
N GLU A 9 -18.89 10.75 -1.67
CA GLU A 9 -19.61 11.55 -2.68
C GLU A 9 -20.05 12.94 -2.20
N GLY A 10 -19.99 13.22 -0.90
CA GLY A 10 -20.38 14.52 -0.33
C GLY A 10 -19.28 15.58 -0.27
N GLY A 11 -18.03 15.27 -0.66
CA GLY A 11 -16.89 16.20 -0.53
C GLY A 11 -16.59 16.63 0.92
N LYS A 12 -17.21 15.97 1.90
CA LYS A 12 -17.13 16.27 3.32
C LYS A 12 -15.96 15.50 3.94
N GLU A 13 -15.17 16.17 4.77
CA GLU A 13 -14.06 15.54 5.49
C GLU A 13 -14.59 14.41 6.40
N LEU A 14 -13.90 13.26 6.41
CA LEU A 14 -14.25 12.14 7.28
C LEU A 14 -14.09 12.54 8.75
N THR A 15 -15.08 12.15 9.55
CA THR A 15 -14.97 12.20 11.02
C THR A 15 -13.88 11.25 11.53
N VAL A 16 -13.50 11.39 12.80
CA VAL A 16 -12.47 10.54 13.42
C VAL A 16 -12.89 9.08 13.38
N GLU A 17 -14.16 8.79 13.65
CA GLU A 17 -14.75 7.45 13.65
C GLU A 17 -14.75 6.85 12.24
N GLU A 18 -15.19 7.60 11.23
CA GLU A 18 -15.21 7.16 9.83
C GLU A 18 -13.78 6.91 9.31
N ARG A 19 -12.83 7.79 9.63
CA ARG A 19 -11.42 7.64 9.26
C ARG A 19 -10.80 6.39 9.90
N ASN A 20 -11.13 6.12 11.17
CA ASN A 20 -10.66 4.91 11.85
C ASN A 20 -11.27 3.65 11.21
N LEU A 21 -12.58 3.63 10.96
CA LEU A 21 -13.24 2.50 10.31
C LEU A 21 -12.69 2.27 8.89
N PHE A 22 -12.52 3.35 8.12
CA PHE A 22 -11.88 3.32 6.81
C PHE A 22 -10.50 2.68 6.89
N SER A 23 -9.68 3.08 7.86
CA SER A 23 -8.33 2.55 7.99
C SER A 23 -8.27 1.06 8.35
N VAL A 24 -9.18 0.58 9.19
CA VAL A 24 -9.26 -0.84 9.55
C VAL A 24 -9.69 -1.66 8.34
N ALA A 25 -10.76 -1.21 7.65
CA ALA A 25 -11.26 -1.90 6.47
C ALA A 25 -10.19 -1.97 5.36
N TYR A 26 -9.51 -0.86 5.09
CA TYR A 26 -8.47 -0.81 4.08
C TYR A 26 -7.23 -1.60 4.45
N LYS A 27 -6.78 -1.55 5.70
CA LYS A 27 -5.66 -2.36 6.18
C LYS A 27 -5.94 -3.85 5.95
N ASN A 28 -7.12 -4.33 6.33
CA ASN A 28 -7.48 -5.74 6.17
C ASN A 28 -7.54 -6.17 4.69
N MET A 29 -8.09 -5.33 3.82
CA MET A 29 -8.12 -5.60 2.38
C MET A 29 -6.70 -5.75 1.81
N ILE A 30 -5.80 -4.88 2.23
CA ILE A 30 -4.44 -4.80 1.72
C ILE A 30 -3.59 -5.94 2.28
N ASP A 31 -3.72 -6.25 3.57
CA ASP A 31 -3.05 -7.40 4.18
C ASP A 31 -3.48 -8.70 3.49
N ALA A 32 -4.75 -8.84 3.10
CA ALA A 32 -5.24 -9.99 2.34
C ALA A 32 -4.66 -10.06 0.91
N ASN A 33 -4.61 -8.93 0.20
CA ASN A 33 -4.01 -8.86 -1.14
C ASN A 33 -2.49 -9.12 -1.08
N HIS A 34 -1.81 -8.60 -0.07
CA HIS A 34 -0.37 -8.80 0.14
C HIS A 34 -0.03 -10.26 0.46
N ALA A 35 -0.83 -10.91 1.32
CA ALA A 35 -0.70 -12.34 1.58
C ALA A 35 -0.92 -13.17 0.31
N SER A 36 -1.95 -12.83 -0.47
CA SER A 36 -2.24 -13.48 -1.76
C SER A 36 -1.09 -13.31 -2.75
N TRP A 37 -0.55 -12.10 -2.85
CA TRP A 37 0.61 -11.79 -3.69
C TRP A 37 1.84 -12.64 -3.28
N ARG A 38 2.15 -12.73 -1.98
CA ARG A 38 3.27 -13.56 -1.48
C ARG A 38 3.14 -15.03 -1.88
N ILE A 39 1.93 -15.59 -1.74
CA ILE A 39 1.65 -16.98 -2.12
C ILE A 39 1.85 -17.16 -3.63
N ILE A 40 1.28 -16.28 -4.44
CA ILE A 40 1.36 -16.35 -5.90
C ILE A 40 2.80 -16.20 -6.39
N SER A 41 3.57 -15.24 -5.84
CA SER A 41 5.00 -15.07 -6.15
C SER A 41 5.82 -16.31 -5.78
N SER A 42 5.50 -16.97 -4.66
CA SER A 42 6.17 -18.23 -4.28
C SER A 42 5.84 -19.38 -5.23
N ILE A 43 4.61 -19.45 -5.73
CA ILE A 43 4.20 -20.45 -6.72
C ILE A 43 4.88 -20.18 -8.07
N GLU A 44 4.93 -18.91 -8.49
CA GLU A 44 5.63 -18.48 -9.71
C GLU A 44 7.09 -18.94 -9.70
N GLN A 45 7.82 -18.63 -8.62
CA GLN A 45 9.22 -19.00 -8.47
C GLN A 45 9.42 -20.54 -8.51
N LYS A 46 8.49 -21.29 -7.93
CA LYS A 46 8.51 -22.75 -7.97
C LYS A 46 8.30 -23.28 -9.39
N GLU A 47 7.29 -22.80 -10.10
CA GLU A 47 6.99 -23.23 -11.47
C GLU A 47 8.09 -22.82 -12.47
N GLU A 48 8.72 -21.66 -12.26
CA GLU A 48 9.89 -21.21 -13.01
C GLU A 48 11.06 -22.20 -12.85
N SER A 49 11.30 -22.67 -11.62
CA SER A 49 12.33 -23.68 -11.35
C SER A 49 12.04 -25.06 -11.98
N CYS A 50 10.78 -25.36 -12.29
CA CYS A 50 10.35 -26.58 -12.96
C CYS A 50 10.35 -26.49 -14.49
N GLY A 51 10.59 -25.30 -15.08
CA GLY A 51 10.59 -25.08 -16.53
C GLY A 51 9.20 -25.07 -17.18
N ASN A 52 8.15 -24.85 -16.39
CA ASN A 52 6.75 -24.89 -16.84
C ASN A 52 6.29 -23.53 -17.41
N GLU A 53 6.87 -23.10 -18.53
CA GLU A 53 6.68 -21.74 -19.10
C GLU A 53 5.20 -21.33 -19.30
N SER A 54 4.33 -22.25 -19.71
CA SER A 54 2.90 -21.95 -19.90
C SER A 54 2.19 -21.62 -18.57
N TYR A 55 2.58 -22.27 -17.47
CA TYR A 55 2.01 -22.00 -16.15
C TYR A 55 2.57 -20.71 -15.57
N VAL A 56 3.88 -20.46 -15.75
CA VAL A 56 4.53 -19.21 -15.34
C VAL A 56 3.83 -18.02 -15.98
N SER A 57 3.53 -18.06 -17.28
CA SER A 57 2.82 -16.97 -17.97
C SER A 57 1.42 -16.69 -17.38
N ALA A 58 0.66 -17.74 -17.07
CA ALA A 58 -0.66 -17.58 -16.44
C ALA A 58 -0.56 -17.02 -15.01
N ILE A 59 0.42 -17.48 -14.24
CA ILE A 59 0.68 -17.02 -12.87
C ILE A 59 1.12 -15.56 -12.85
N MET A 60 1.99 -15.15 -13.79
CA MET A 60 2.39 -13.76 -13.97
C MET A 60 1.19 -12.85 -14.22
N GLY A 61 0.26 -13.27 -15.10
CA GLY A 61 -0.96 -12.49 -15.35
C GLY A 61 -1.82 -12.31 -14.10
N TYR A 62 -1.93 -13.33 -13.25
CA TYR A 62 -2.65 -13.24 -11.98
C TYR A 62 -1.94 -12.34 -10.97
N ARG A 63 -0.60 -12.45 -10.88
CA ARG A 63 0.23 -11.58 -10.05
C ARG A 63 0.08 -10.11 -10.44
N SER A 64 0.17 -9.79 -11.74
CA SER A 64 0.00 -8.41 -12.23
C SER A 64 -1.39 -7.86 -11.96
N LYS A 65 -2.44 -8.70 -11.96
CA LYS A 65 -3.78 -8.27 -11.58
C LYS A 65 -3.84 -7.85 -10.11
N ILE A 66 -3.29 -8.66 -9.21
CA ILE A 66 -3.20 -8.36 -7.78
C ILE A 66 -2.40 -7.07 -7.55
N GLU A 67 -1.27 -6.93 -8.25
CA GLU A 67 -0.45 -5.72 -8.20
C GLU A 67 -1.25 -4.49 -8.66
N SER A 68 -2.00 -4.56 -9.76
CA SER A 68 -2.80 -3.43 -10.23
C SER A 68 -3.87 -2.99 -9.21
N GLU A 69 -4.50 -3.94 -8.52
CA GLU A 69 -5.51 -3.67 -7.49
C GLU A 69 -4.89 -3.07 -6.22
N LEU A 70 -3.66 -3.46 -5.88
CA LEU A 70 -2.87 -2.91 -4.77
C LEU A 70 -2.32 -1.51 -5.05
N CYS A 71 -1.82 -1.25 -6.26
CA CYS A 71 -1.10 -0.01 -6.58
C CYS A 71 -2.04 1.16 -6.88
N ASP A 72 -2.99 0.95 -7.79
CA ASP A 72 -3.59 2.06 -8.51
C ASP A 72 -4.86 2.57 -7.82
N GLY A 73 -5.67 1.68 -7.26
CA GLY A 73 -6.95 2.06 -6.67
C GLY A 73 -6.78 2.95 -5.44
N ILE A 74 -5.92 2.53 -4.51
CA ILE A 74 -5.80 3.19 -3.20
C ILE A 74 -4.95 4.46 -3.25
N LEU A 75 -3.86 4.46 -4.01
CA LEU A 75 -3.05 5.68 -4.17
C LEU A 75 -3.82 6.77 -4.90
N LYS A 76 -4.65 6.42 -5.89
CA LYS A 76 -5.56 7.39 -6.54
C LYS A 76 -6.58 7.92 -5.55
N LEU A 77 -7.22 7.07 -4.74
CA LEU A 77 -8.17 7.50 -3.72
C LEU A 77 -7.52 8.43 -2.68
N LEU A 78 -6.34 8.08 -2.18
CA LEU A 78 -5.61 8.87 -1.20
C LEU A 78 -5.24 10.25 -1.74
N ASN A 79 -4.63 10.31 -2.93
CA ASN A 79 -4.18 11.58 -3.51
C ASN A 79 -5.35 12.46 -3.97
N SER A 80 -6.37 11.89 -4.61
CA SER A 80 -7.47 12.68 -5.22
C SER A 80 -8.56 13.08 -4.22
N LYS A 81 -8.91 12.19 -3.28
CA LYS A 81 -10.08 12.40 -2.42
C LYS A 81 -9.74 12.67 -0.96
N LEU A 82 -8.71 12.03 -0.40
CA LEU A 82 -8.47 12.07 1.05
C LEU A 82 -7.49 13.15 1.49
N ILE A 83 -6.33 13.23 0.82
CA ILE A 83 -5.29 14.22 1.15
C ILE A 83 -5.69 15.62 0.68
N GLY A 84 -6.42 15.72 -0.43
CA GLY A 84 -6.87 17.00 -0.99
C GLY A 84 -8.08 17.61 -0.28
N SER A 85 -8.94 16.80 0.36
CA SER A 85 -10.16 17.28 1.02
C SER A 85 -10.00 17.57 2.51
N THR A 86 -8.89 17.14 3.11
CA THR A 86 -8.68 17.30 4.55
C THR A 86 -8.13 18.67 4.90
N THR A 87 -8.75 19.30 5.90
CA THR A 87 -8.34 20.61 6.42
C THR A 87 -7.53 20.49 7.70
N SER A 88 -7.72 19.41 8.47
CA SER A 88 -6.99 19.16 9.70
C SER A 88 -5.59 18.59 9.45
N ASN A 89 -4.60 19.15 10.12
CA ASN A 89 -3.22 18.65 10.08
C ASN A 89 -3.14 17.18 10.54
N ASP A 90 -3.92 16.77 11.55
CA ASP A 90 -3.89 15.39 12.07
C ASP A 90 -4.44 14.38 11.05
N SER A 91 -5.53 14.73 10.38
CA SER A 91 -6.09 13.94 9.29
C SER A 91 -5.12 13.84 8.11
N LYS A 92 -4.46 14.95 7.75
CA LYS A 92 -3.47 14.98 6.66
C LYS A 92 -2.28 14.08 6.97
N VAL A 93 -1.78 14.14 8.19
CA VAL A 93 -0.71 13.26 8.69
C VAL A 93 -1.13 11.80 8.64
N PHE A 94 -2.35 11.48 9.04
CA PHE A 94 -2.89 10.13 9.00
C PHE A 94 -2.89 9.56 7.58
N TYR A 95 -3.41 10.31 6.59
CA TYR A 95 -3.45 9.85 5.20
C TYR A 95 -2.06 9.82 4.55
N LEU A 96 -1.17 10.75 4.89
CA LEU A 96 0.22 10.74 4.42
C LEU A 96 0.98 9.53 4.97
N LYS A 97 0.78 9.19 6.25
CA LYS A 97 1.35 7.97 6.82
C LYS A 97 0.84 6.73 6.08
N MET A 98 -0.47 6.67 5.84
CA MET A 98 -1.07 5.56 5.12
C MET A 98 -0.52 5.45 3.69
N LYS A 99 -0.35 6.58 2.99
CA LYS A 99 0.33 6.65 1.68
C LYS A 99 1.76 6.13 1.75
N GLY A 100 2.51 6.45 2.80
CA GLY A 100 3.86 5.92 3.01
C GLY A 100 3.88 4.41 3.20
N ASP A 101 2.97 3.87 4.01
CA ASP A 101 2.81 2.42 4.20
C ASP A 101 2.51 1.73 2.84
N TYR A 102 1.70 2.36 1.96
CA TYR A 102 1.45 1.86 0.60
C TYR A 102 2.68 1.87 -0.30
N HIS A 103 3.45 2.96 -0.29
CA HIS A 103 4.68 2.99 -1.06
C HIS A 103 5.70 1.95 -0.58
N CYS A 104 5.69 1.59 0.71
CA CYS A 104 6.51 0.48 1.22
C CYS A 104 6.08 -0.87 0.65
N TYR A 105 4.78 -1.17 0.57
CA TYR A 105 4.30 -2.39 -0.11
C TYR A 105 4.67 -2.40 -1.60
N LEU A 106 4.53 -1.27 -2.28
CA LEU A 106 4.96 -1.13 -3.68
C LEU A 106 6.44 -1.39 -3.88
N ALA A 107 7.24 -0.94 -2.93
CA ALA A 107 8.67 -1.15 -2.91
C ALA A 107 9.03 -2.65 -2.83
N GLU A 108 8.17 -3.51 -2.28
CA GLU A 108 8.41 -4.97 -2.27
C GLU A 108 8.14 -5.62 -3.64
N PHE A 109 7.25 -5.04 -4.44
CA PHE A 109 6.89 -5.56 -5.76
C PHE A 109 7.92 -5.20 -6.84
N LYS A 110 8.60 -4.06 -6.64
CA LYS A 110 9.49 -3.50 -7.64
C LYS A 110 10.93 -4.00 -7.49
N THR A 111 11.66 -4.02 -8.61
CA THR A 111 13.10 -4.29 -8.59
C THR A 111 13.83 -3.27 -7.70
N ARG A 112 14.95 -3.66 -7.08
CA ARG A 112 15.71 -2.84 -6.09
C ARG A 112 15.98 -1.38 -6.51
N VAL A 113 15.99 -1.08 -7.81
CA VAL A 113 16.21 0.27 -8.36
C VAL A 113 14.98 1.15 -8.19
N GLU A 114 13.81 0.69 -8.65
CA GLU A 114 12.56 1.45 -8.53
C GLU A 114 12.06 1.52 -7.07
N GLN A 115 12.47 0.55 -6.24
CA GLN A 115 12.25 0.56 -4.78
C GLN A 115 12.87 1.81 -4.14
N LYS A 116 14.10 2.16 -4.55
CA LYS A 116 14.83 3.31 -4.03
C LYS A 116 14.15 4.62 -4.41
N GLU A 117 13.73 4.75 -5.67
CA GLU A 117 12.98 5.92 -6.16
C GLU A 117 11.61 6.08 -5.48
N ALA A 118 10.88 4.99 -5.24
CA ALA A 118 9.58 5.05 -4.57
C ALA A 118 9.71 5.52 -3.11
N VAL A 119 10.73 5.03 -2.39
CA VAL A 119 11.05 5.47 -1.02
C VAL A 119 11.48 6.93 -1.03
N GLU A 120 12.34 7.34 -1.96
CA GLU A 120 12.88 8.69 -2.06
C GLU A 120 11.80 9.73 -2.42
N ASN A 121 10.88 9.38 -3.33
CA ASN A 121 9.70 10.20 -3.65
C ASN A 121 8.70 10.31 -2.49
N THR A 122 8.55 9.23 -1.72
CA THR A 122 7.70 9.26 -0.52
C THR A 122 8.31 10.17 0.54
N LEU A 123 9.61 10.03 0.80
CA LEU A 123 10.34 10.82 1.80
C LEU A 123 10.43 12.30 1.41
N SER A 124 10.60 12.62 0.13
CA SER A 124 10.64 14.02 -0.35
C SER A 124 9.28 14.71 -0.30
N SER A 125 8.18 13.94 -0.39
CA SER A 125 6.81 14.46 -0.27
C SER A 125 6.36 14.70 1.18
N LEU A 126 7.11 14.19 2.17
CA LEU A 126 6.79 14.33 3.59
C LEU A 126 7.47 15.59 4.17
N PRO A 127 6.78 16.37 5.01
CA PRO A 127 7.41 17.45 5.75
C PRO A 127 8.61 16.93 6.57
N GLN A 128 9.70 17.70 6.66
CA GLN A 128 10.98 17.30 7.28
C GLN A 128 10.89 16.72 8.71
N HIS A 129 9.83 17.03 9.47
CA HIS A 129 9.62 16.47 10.81
C HIS A 129 8.95 15.07 10.81
N PHE A 130 8.41 14.62 9.67
CA PHE A 130 7.79 13.31 9.51
C PHE A 130 8.74 12.22 9.01
N THR A 131 9.85 12.59 8.37
CA THR A 131 10.86 11.66 7.86
C THR A 131 11.42 10.77 8.96
N GLY A 132 11.69 11.33 10.15
CA GLY A 132 12.16 10.57 11.32
C GLY A 132 11.11 9.61 11.91
N PHE A 133 9.83 9.96 11.87
CA PHE A 133 8.74 9.11 12.37
C PHE A 133 8.45 7.93 11.45
N VAL A 134 8.44 8.16 10.12
CA VAL A 134 8.27 7.11 9.12
C VAL A 134 9.48 6.17 9.11
N ALA A 135 10.71 6.70 9.16
CA ALA A 135 11.92 5.88 9.26
C ALA A 135 11.92 4.96 10.50
N ASN A 136 11.46 5.46 11.65
CA ASN A 136 11.41 4.69 12.89
C ASN A 136 10.31 3.59 12.85
N LYS A 137 9.15 3.85 12.24
CA LYS A 137 8.09 2.84 12.10
C LYS A 137 8.34 1.81 10.99
N VAL A 138 8.99 2.19 9.89
CA VAL A 138 9.53 1.25 8.88
C VAL A 138 10.58 0.33 9.53
N GLY A 139 11.37 0.85 10.48
CA GLY A 139 12.25 0.02 11.32
C GLY A 139 11.50 -0.90 12.30
N LYS A 140 10.36 -0.45 12.85
CA LYS A 140 9.58 -1.23 13.83
C LYS A 140 8.76 -2.38 13.20
N TRP A 141 8.44 -2.30 11.91
CA TRP A 141 7.87 -3.43 11.16
C TRP A 141 8.87 -4.59 10.97
N ARG A 142 10.17 -4.30 10.76
CA ARG A 142 11.22 -5.35 10.75
C ARG A 142 11.38 -6.08 12.08
N ALA A 143 11.04 -5.45 13.20
CA ALA A 143 11.21 -6.03 14.53
C ALA A 143 10.10 -7.03 14.92
N VAL A 144 8.98 -7.05 14.19
CA VAL A 144 7.85 -7.96 14.47
C VAL A 144 7.95 -9.26 13.66
N GLU A 145 8.77 -9.30 12.60
CA GLU A 145 9.02 -10.51 11.80
C GLU A 145 10.32 -11.27 12.20
N GLY A 146 10.96 -10.87 13.30
CA GLY A 146 12.24 -11.43 13.78
C GLY A 146 12.19 -12.13 15.13
N SER A 147 11.00 -12.53 15.61
CA SER A 147 10.86 -13.29 16.85
C SER A 147 9.79 -14.38 16.70
N GLU A 148 10.12 -15.40 15.92
CA GLU A 148 9.94 -16.83 16.22
C GLU A 148 10.71 -17.68 15.20
#